data_AF-A0A0A0JKW8-F1
#
_entry.id   AF-A0A0A0JKW8-F1
#
_cell.length_a   1.000
_cell.length_b   1.000
_cell.length_c   1.000
_cell.angle_alpha   90.00
_cell.angle_beta   90.00
_cell.angle_gamma   90.00
#
_symmetry.space_group_name_H-M   'P 1'
#
loop_
_entity.id
_entity.type
_entity.pdbx_description
1 polymer ?
#
loop_
_entity_poly.entity_id
_entity_poly.type
_entity_poly.pdbx_seq_one_letter_code
_entity_poly.pdbx_strand_id
1 'polypeptide(L)'
;MNLPALRAPRASTALATPVAVGVSTFPSFLPHLPVAFGVLSALSFLLVFAVGRRVAGPHPHLKGRTRIGAVVLGGALTAYLVVLALTVQDGMRARIGMDPLSLNDFGVALAAGLGVVGIVRGIGWMWRRRAVVSRRGVALAAVSSLVVLAPASARAADAGDQVLLTTSPVGASRAYAGLSDSVDDATRARLAVDRLEAAGGLGRKHVVVVIPTGSGWVNPEFVAGLEQRFGSDVATVAMQYDDRPSWMAYLLDRDGAVAGAEALVDEVVARVDALPNGQRPQVHVVGESLGATAGQAALTAPGALGDMRRAAVCSTFWLGTPGGHRTGLARETVAANPDDPIVHGSPAMAWRPTGEHRAWLPVVSVVHTGADVLGALAVPLGAGHRYGSDQPARLQTCD
;
A
#
# COMPACT_ATOMS: atom_id res chain seq x y z
N MET A 1 49.29 -26.37 -11.72
CA MET A 1 48.42 -25.17 -11.62
C MET A 1 48.02 -25.01 -10.16
N ASN A 2 48.59 -24.03 -9.46
CA ASN A 2 48.17 -23.70 -8.10
C ASN A 2 46.86 -22.92 -8.18
N LEU A 3 45.74 -23.56 -7.81
CA LEU A 3 44.49 -22.86 -7.58
C LEU A 3 44.73 -21.77 -6.53
N PRO A 4 44.31 -20.51 -6.74
CA PRO A 4 44.45 -19.47 -5.74
C PRO A 4 43.75 -19.94 -4.46
N ALA A 5 44.49 -20.05 -3.36
CA ALA A 5 43.95 -20.45 -2.07
C ALA A 5 42.84 -19.46 -1.67
N LEU A 6 41.58 -19.88 -1.82
CA LEU A 6 40.41 -19.11 -1.42
C LEU A 6 40.55 -18.79 0.07
N ARG A 7 40.83 -17.53 0.39
CA ARG A 7 40.91 -17.08 1.79
C ARG A 7 39.51 -17.22 2.39
N ALA A 8 39.36 -18.16 3.32
CA ALA A 8 38.10 -18.36 4.02
C ALA A 8 37.54 -17.02 4.58
N PRO A 9 36.22 -16.81 4.57
CA PRO A 9 35.63 -15.60 5.10
C PRO A 9 36.00 -15.38 6.57
N ARG A 10 35.86 -14.13 7.05
CA ARG A 10 36.00 -13.83 8.47
C ARG A 10 34.86 -14.51 9.23
N ALA A 11 35.15 -15.09 10.39
CA ALA A 11 34.13 -15.74 11.20
C ALA A 11 32.97 -14.80 11.57
N SER A 12 33.25 -13.51 11.76
CA SER A 12 32.22 -12.49 11.97
C SER A 12 31.27 -12.31 10.79
N THR A 13 31.76 -12.45 9.55
CA THR A 13 30.91 -12.45 8.35
C THR A 13 30.09 -13.72 8.27
N ALA A 14 30.69 -14.88 8.57
CA ALA A 14 30.01 -16.17 8.53
C ALA A 14 28.87 -16.27 9.57
N LEU A 15 29.01 -15.60 10.72
CA LEU A 15 27.99 -15.57 11.77
C LEU A 15 26.95 -14.44 11.59
N ALA A 16 27.32 -13.33 10.93
CA ALA A 16 26.38 -12.24 10.63
C ALA A 16 25.36 -12.59 9.55
N THR A 17 25.78 -13.38 8.56
CA THR A 17 24.95 -13.77 7.41
C THR A 17 23.66 -14.51 7.81
N PRO A 18 23.69 -15.55 8.65
CA PRO A 18 22.46 -16.26 9.02
C PRO A 18 21.47 -15.35 9.78
N VAL A 19 21.94 -14.53 10.72
CA VAL A 19 21.08 -13.58 11.45
C VAL A 19 20.44 -12.58 10.49
N ALA A 20 21.20 -12.06 9.53
CA ALA A 20 20.69 -11.15 8.52
C ALA A 20 19.62 -11.79 7.63
N VAL A 21 19.83 -13.04 7.18
CA VAL A 21 18.84 -13.79 6.39
C VAL A 21 17.58 -14.00 7.22
N GLY A 22 17.69 -14.46 8.47
CA GLY A 22 16.55 -14.66 9.35
C GLY A 22 15.71 -13.39 9.53
N VAL A 23 16.36 -12.27 9.88
CA VAL A 23 15.68 -10.98 10.09
C VAL A 23 15.05 -10.44 8.80
N SER A 24 15.69 -10.65 7.64
CA SER A 24 15.19 -10.12 6.36
C SER A 24 13.95 -10.79 5.78
N THR A 25 13.49 -11.87 6.42
CA THR A 25 12.43 -12.74 5.88
C THR A 25 11.16 -12.70 6.72
N PHE A 26 11.23 -12.15 7.93
CA PHE A 26 10.15 -12.25 8.91
C PHE A 26 10.27 -11.19 10.02
N PRO A 27 9.15 -10.65 10.52
CA PRO A 27 7.76 -10.89 10.10
C PRO A 27 7.31 -9.95 8.96
N SER A 28 6.45 -10.44 8.05
CA SER A 28 5.80 -9.64 6.98
C SER A 28 4.30 -9.93 6.87
N PHE A 29 3.57 -9.01 6.26
CA PHE A 29 2.16 -9.14 5.86
C PHE A 29 2.02 -9.91 4.56
N LEU A 30 2.90 -9.60 3.60
CA LEU A 30 2.86 -10.11 2.24
C LEU A 30 4.14 -10.89 1.91
N PRO A 31 4.11 -11.73 0.86
CA PRO A 31 5.34 -12.19 0.26
C PRO A 31 6.11 -11.01 -0.32
N HIS A 32 7.38 -10.90 0.02
CA HIS A 32 8.22 -9.81 -0.48
C HIS A 32 8.42 -9.96 -1.98
N LEU A 33 8.33 -8.83 -2.69
CA LEU A 33 8.83 -8.76 -4.05
C LEU A 33 10.34 -9.04 -4.08
N PRO A 34 10.88 -9.63 -5.15
CA PRO A 34 12.30 -10.01 -5.21
C PRO A 34 13.26 -8.85 -4.92
N VAL A 35 12.93 -7.65 -5.42
CA VAL A 35 13.71 -6.42 -5.13
C VAL A 35 13.68 -6.08 -3.64
N ALA A 36 12.49 -6.05 -3.02
CA ALA A 36 12.33 -5.74 -1.60
C ALA A 36 13.08 -6.76 -0.72
N PHE A 37 12.98 -8.04 -1.08
CA PHE A 37 13.71 -9.12 -0.43
C PHE A 37 15.24 -8.90 -0.47
N GLY A 38 15.78 -8.55 -1.64
CA GLY A 38 17.20 -8.24 -1.83
C GLY A 38 17.67 -7.04 -1.01
N VAL A 39 16.88 -5.96 -1.00
CA VAL A 39 17.16 -4.74 -0.24
C VAL A 39 17.16 -5.00 1.26
N LEU A 40 16.12 -5.66 1.79
CA LEU A 40 16.00 -5.97 3.22
C LEU A 40 17.12 -6.90 3.69
N SER A 41 17.47 -7.90 2.88
CA SER A 41 18.61 -8.80 3.13
C SER A 41 19.93 -8.03 3.23
N ALA A 42 20.19 -7.13 2.28
CA ALA A 42 21.41 -6.32 2.27
C ALA A 42 21.49 -5.35 3.45
N LEU A 43 20.41 -4.64 3.78
CA LEU A 43 20.36 -3.72 4.92
C LEU A 43 20.56 -4.47 6.25
N SER A 44 19.89 -5.61 6.41
CA SER A 44 20.04 -6.47 7.59
C SER A 44 21.48 -6.96 7.73
N PHE A 45 22.10 -7.41 6.63
CA PHE A 45 23.49 -7.84 6.62
C PHE A 45 24.44 -6.70 7.00
N LEU A 46 24.28 -5.51 6.41
CA LEU A 46 25.13 -4.36 6.71
C LEU A 46 25.01 -3.93 8.17
N LEU A 47 23.80 -3.95 8.73
CA LEU A 47 23.54 -3.63 10.14
C LEU A 47 24.20 -4.64 11.07
N VAL A 48 23.90 -5.94 10.90
CA VAL A 48 24.46 -7.02 11.74
C VAL A 48 25.98 -7.04 11.63
N PHE A 49 26.53 -6.85 10.43
CA PHE A 49 27.97 -6.78 10.21
C PHE A 49 28.60 -5.56 10.92
N ALA A 50 27.97 -4.39 10.84
CA ALA A 50 28.47 -3.18 11.50
C ALA A 50 28.42 -3.30 13.03
N VAL A 51 27.33 -3.82 13.59
CA VAL A 51 27.16 -4.08 15.03
C VAL A 51 28.18 -5.13 15.49
N GLY A 52 28.28 -6.26 14.78
CA GLY A 52 29.23 -7.32 15.08
C GLY A 52 30.68 -6.81 15.07
N ARG A 53 31.03 -5.91 14.15
CA ARG A 53 32.36 -5.27 14.14
C ARG A 53 32.60 -4.33 15.31
N ARG A 54 31.58 -3.62 15.79
CA ARG A 54 31.71 -2.75 16.99
C ARG A 54 31.85 -3.58 18.26
N VAL A 55 31.02 -4.61 18.42
CA VAL A 55 30.99 -5.46 19.61
C VAL A 55 32.26 -6.32 19.71
N ALA A 56 32.70 -6.91 18.60
CA ALA A 56 33.86 -7.80 18.60
C ALA A 56 35.22 -7.07 18.62
N GLY A 57 35.23 -5.73 18.56
CA GLY A 57 36.44 -4.90 18.51
C GLY A 57 37.32 -5.14 17.27
N PRO A 58 38.53 -4.52 17.22
CA PRO A 58 39.46 -4.69 16.11
C PRO A 58 40.10 -6.09 16.00
N HIS A 59 40.02 -6.92 17.04
CA HIS A 59 40.74 -8.20 17.13
C HIS A 59 39.91 -9.42 17.60
N PRO A 60 38.92 -9.90 16.83
CA PRO A 60 38.37 -11.23 17.06
C PRO A 60 39.07 -12.22 16.11
N HIS A 61 40.11 -12.90 16.60
CA HIS A 61 40.82 -13.90 15.81
C HIS A 61 40.50 -15.30 16.30
N LEU A 62 39.34 -15.83 15.89
CA LEU A 62 39.20 -17.28 15.76
C LEU A 62 40.29 -17.75 14.78
N LYS A 63 41.14 -18.69 15.23
CA LYS A 63 42.29 -19.21 14.48
C LYS A 63 42.18 -20.72 14.31
N GLY A 64 42.81 -21.24 13.25
CA GLY A 64 42.87 -22.69 13.01
C GLY A 64 41.48 -23.33 12.91
N ARG A 65 41.29 -24.46 13.61
CA ARG A 65 40.09 -25.31 13.51
C ARG A 65 38.82 -24.61 14.00
N THR A 66 38.89 -23.73 14.99
CA THR A 66 37.71 -23.01 15.52
C THR A 66 37.15 -22.02 14.50
N ARG A 67 38.01 -21.38 13.70
CA ARG A 67 37.58 -20.54 12.57
C ARG A 67 36.88 -21.37 11.50
N ILE A 68 37.46 -22.52 11.15
CA ILE A 68 36.87 -23.40 10.14
C ILE A 68 35.50 -23.89 10.61
N GLY A 69 35.39 -24.33 11.87
CA GLY A 69 34.13 -24.72 12.49
C GLY A 69 33.09 -23.59 12.45
N ALA A 70 33.46 -22.36 12.81
CA ALA A 70 32.55 -21.21 12.75
C ALA A 70 32.09 -20.87 11.32
N VAL A 71 32.97 -21.02 10.32
CA VAL A 71 32.62 -20.81 8.91
C VAL A 71 31.68 -21.90 8.40
N VAL A 72 31.96 -23.17 8.72
CA VAL A 72 31.11 -24.31 8.33
C VAL A 72 29.73 -24.20 8.98
N LEU A 73 29.69 -23.93 10.29
CA LEU A 73 28.43 -23.75 11.02
C LEU A 73 27.64 -22.54 10.49
N GLY A 74 28.29 -21.40 10.29
CA GLY A 74 27.65 -20.21 9.73
C GLY A 74 27.10 -20.45 8.32
N GLY A 75 27.83 -21.17 7.48
CA GLY A 75 27.38 -21.58 6.15
C GLY A 75 26.18 -22.52 6.19
N ALA A 76 26.23 -23.56 7.03
CA ALA A 76 25.13 -24.51 7.22
C ALA A 76 23.87 -23.82 7.75
N LEU A 77 24.01 -22.94 8.76
CA LEU A 77 22.90 -22.17 9.31
C LEU A 77 22.31 -21.20 8.27
N THR A 78 23.16 -20.58 7.45
CA THR A 78 22.71 -19.71 6.35
C THR A 78 21.89 -20.52 5.34
N ALA A 79 22.39 -21.68 4.91
CA ALA A 79 21.67 -22.54 3.97
C ALA A 79 20.30 -22.97 4.53
N TYR A 80 20.26 -23.38 5.80
CA TYR A 80 19.01 -23.72 6.49
C TYR A 80 18.03 -22.53 6.52
N LEU A 81 18.48 -21.34 6.92
CA LEU A 81 17.62 -20.16 7.00
C LEU A 81 17.16 -19.67 5.63
N VAL A 82 17.97 -19.84 4.57
CA VAL A 82 17.54 -19.57 3.19
C VAL A 82 16.42 -20.54 2.78
N VAL A 83 16.56 -21.84 3.06
CA VAL A 83 15.50 -22.81 2.75
C VAL A 83 14.22 -22.50 3.54
N LEU A 84 14.35 -22.18 4.83
CA LEU A 84 13.21 -21.78 5.66
C LEU A 84 12.54 -20.53 5.12
N ALA A 85 13.31 -19.50 4.79
CA ALA A 85 12.83 -18.27 4.18
C ALA A 85 12.02 -18.52 2.91
N LEU A 86 12.55 -19.36 2.01
CA LEU A 86 11.87 -19.71 0.77
C LEU A 86 10.57 -20.47 1.02
N THR A 87 10.59 -21.42 1.94
CA THR A 87 9.39 -22.17 2.32
C THR A 87 8.30 -21.24 2.87
N VAL A 88 8.69 -20.24 3.68
CA VAL A 88 7.76 -19.23 4.23
C VAL A 88 7.24 -18.31 3.13
N GLN A 89 8.12 -17.81 2.25
CA GLN A 89 7.73 -16.91 1.15
C GLN A 89 6.83 -17.62 0.13
N ASP A 90 7.19 -18.81 -0.33
CA ASP A 90 6.35 -19.61 -1.25
C ASP A 90 5.06 -20.06 -0.58
N GLY A 91 5.08 -20.36 0.72
CA GLY A 91 3.87 -20.63 1.49
C GLY A 91 2.91 -19.42 1.55
N MET A 92 3.45 -18.20 1.67
CA MET A 92 2.66 -16.97 1.56
C MET A 92 2.11 -16.78 0.15
N ARG A 93 2.95 -16.96 -0.89
CA ARG A 93 2.56 -16.82 -2.30
C ARG A 93 1.45 -17.79 -2.68
N ALA A 94 1.57 -19.05 -2.28
CA ALA A 94 0.55 -20.07 -2.53
C ALA A 94 -0.81 -19.73 -1.90
N ARG A 95 -0.82 -19.16 -0.68
CA ARG A 95 -2.08 -18.75 0.00
C ARG A 95 -2.85 -17.68 -0.75
N ILE A 96 -2.16 -16.83 -1.52
CA ILE A 96 -2.77 -15.74 -2.28
C ILE A 96 -2.76 -16.00 -3.79
N GLY A 97 -2.48 -17.23 -4.23
CA GLY A 97 -2.54 -17.62 -5.64
C GLY A 97 -1.42 -17.07 -6.52
N MET A 98 -0.23 -16.80 -5.96
CA MET A 98 0.96 -16.43 -6.72
C MET A 98 1.85 -17.64 -7.02
N ASP A 99 2.52 -17.61 -8.17
CA ASP A 99 3.54 -18.60 -8.54
C ASP A 99 4.71 -18.60 -7.56
N PRO A 100 5.36 -19.75 -7.28
CA PRO A 100 6.55 -19.80 -6.42
C PRO A 100 7.72 -18.99 -6.98
N LEU A 101 8.69 -18.66 -6.12
CA LEU A 101 9.89 -17.92 -6.51
C LEU A 101 10.71 -18.70 -7.54
N SER A 102 11.07 -18.03 -8.64
CA SER A 102 11.89 -18.57 -9.72
C SER A 102 13.37 -18.23 -9.55
N LEU A 103 14.26 -18.94 -10.27
CA LEU A 103 15.69 -18.60 -10.34
C LEU A 103 15.95 -17.15 -10.78
N ASN A 104 15.08 -16.59 -11.64
CA ASN A 104 15.20 -15.21 -12.05
C ASN A 104 14.94 -14.24 -10.89
N ASP A 105 13.96 -14.54 -10.04
CA ASP A 105 13.65 -13.74 -8.85
C ASP A 105 14.84 -13.69 -7.88
N PHE A 106 15.55 -14.81 -7.72
CA PHE A 106 16.81 -14.81 -6.97
C PHE A 106 17.87 -13.91 -7.60
N GLY A 107 17.99 -13.93 -8.93
CA GLY A 107 18.90 -13.05 -9.66
C GLY A 107 18.58 -11.57 -9.42
N VAL A 108 17.30 -11.20 -9.45
CA VAL A 108 16.82 -9.84 -9.16
C VAL A 108 17.11 -9.45 -7.71
N ALA A 109 16.80 -10.32 -6.75
CA ALA A 109 17.07 -10.08 -5.33
C ALA A 109 18.58 -9.89 -5.06
N LEU A 110 19.42 -10.75 -5.66
CA LEU A 110 20.87 -10.64 -5.54
C LEU A 110 21.38 -9.32 -6.13
N ALA A 111 20.92 -8.94 -7.32
CA ALA A 111 21.30 -7.70 -7.98
C ALA A 111 20.90 -6.47 -7.15
N ALA A 112 19.67 -6.44 -6.63
CA ALA A 112 19.18 -5.38 -5.75
C ALA A 112 20.02 -5.28 -4.47
N GLY A 113 20.30 -6.41 -3.82
CA GLY A 113 21.12 -6.44 -2.61
C GLY A 113 22.56 -5.96 -2.86
N LEU A 114 23.20 -6.39 -3.95
CA LEU A 114 24.53 -5.91 -4.35
C LEU A 114 24.53 -4.41 -4.66
N GLY A 115 23.47 -3.90 -5.29
CA GLY A 115 23.28 -2.47 -5.54
C GLY A 115 23.26 -1.66 -4.24
N VAL A 116 22.48 -2.08 -3.25
CA VAL A 116 22.41 -1.45 -1.91
C VAL A 116 23.79 -1.45 -1.24
N VAL A 117 24.49 -2.58 -1.24
CA VAL A 117 25.85 -2.67 -0.68
C VAL A 117 26.80 -1.72 -1.40
N GLY A 118 26.72 -1.64 -2.73
CA GLY A 118 27.50 -0.71 -3.56
C GLY A 118 27.26 0.75 -3.18
N ILE A 119 25.99 1.16 -3.09
CA ILE A 119 25.55 2.51 -2.70
C ILE A 119 26.11 2.86 -1.31
N VAL A 120 25.90 2.01 -0.30
CA VAL A 120 26.34 2.28 1.07
C VAL A 120 27.87 2.42 1.14
N ARG A 121 28.61 1.56 0.44
CA ARG A 121 30.07 1.66 0.38
C ARG A 121 30.55 2.90 -0.37
N GLY A 122 29.85 3.29 -1.45
CA GLY A 122 30.10 4.49 -2.22
C GLY A 122 29.91 5.76 -1.40
N ILE A 123 28.77 5.88 -0.69
CA ILE A 123 28.49 6.97 0.26
C ILE A 123 29.57 7.03 1.34
N GLY A 124 29.92 5.89 1.94
CA GLY A 124 30.99 5.84 2.94
C GLY A 124 32.35 6.27 2.39
N TRP A 125 32.66 5.96 1.13
CA TRP A 125 33.89 6.42 0.46
C TRP A 125 33.88 7.93 0.23
N MET A 126 32.78 8.49 -0.28
CA MET A 126 32.63 9.93 -0.49
C MET A 126 32.73 10.69 0.84
N TRP A 127 32.10 10.19 1.90
CA TRP A 127 32.19 10.79 3.23
C TRP A 127 33.62 10.82 3.77
N ARG A 128 34.40 9.75 3.56
CA ARG A 128 35.82 9.73 3.93
C ARG A 128 36.66 10.71 3.10
N ARG A 129 36.20 11.06 1.89
CA ARG A 129 36.82 12.05 1.00
C ARG A 129 36.09 13.41 1.02
N ARG A 130 35.30 13.72 2.05
CA ARG A 130 34.54 14.98 2.18
C ARG A 130 35.38 16.27 2.15
N ALA A 131 36.70 16.17 2.29
CA ALA A 131 37.62 17.29 2.11
C ALA A 131 37.86 17.63 0.63
N VAL A 132 37.58 16.68 -0.28
CA VAL A 132 37.75 16.79 -1.74
C VAL A 132 36.39 16.77 -2.46
N VAL A 133 35.40 16.09 -1.89
CA VAL A 133 34.03 16.00 -2.43
C VAL A 133 33.14 17.00 -1.70
N SER A 134 32.48 17.90 -2.44
CA SER A 134 31.60 18.91 -1.84
C SER A 134 30.45 18.25 -1.07
N ARG A 135 30.07 18.83 0.08
CA ARG A 135 28.94 18.33 0.90
C ARG A 135 27.63 18.23 0.10
N ARG A 136 27.46 19.10 -0.91
CA ARG A 136 26.33 19.08 -1.85
C ARG A 136 26.35 17.85 -2.76
N GLY A 137 27.52 17.42 -3.23
CA GLY A 137 27.67 16.20 -4.03
C GLY A 137 27.34 14.92 -3.24
N VAL A 138 27.67 14.86 -1.95
CA VAL A 138 27.30 13.74 -1.07
C VAL A 138 25.78 13.69 -0.84
N ALA A 139 25.15 14.84 -0.61
CA ALA A 139 23.71 14.94 -0.43
C ALA A 139 22.94 14.57 -1.71
N LEU A 140 23.36 15.07 -2.87
CA LEU A 140 22.78 14.72 -4.17
C LEU A 140 22.88 13.21 -4.45
N ALA A 141 24.03 12.58 -4.25
CA ALA A 141 24.18 11.14 -4.46
C ALA A 141 23.33 10.28 -3.50
N ALA A 142 23.16 10.72 -2.25
CA ALA A 142 22.28 10.05 -1.29
C ALA A 142 20.80 10.18 -1.68
N VAL A 143 20.37 11.35 -2.16
CA VAL A 143 19.00 11.60 -2.64
C VAL A 143 18.72 10.84 -3.93
N SER A 144 19.64 10.84 -4.90
CA SER A 144 19.52 10.08 -6.15
C SER A 144 19.41 8.57 -5.91
N SER A 145 20.06 8.06 -4.87
CA SER A 145 19.97 6.64 -4.48
C SER A 145 18.60 6.26 -3.89
N LEU A 146 17.92 7.20 -3.23
CA LEU A 146 16.55 7.01 -2.73
C LEU A 146 15.51 7.00 -3.86
N VAL A 147 15.76 7.74 -4.94
CA VAL A 147 14.85 7.79 -6.12
C VAL A 147 14.92 6.52 -6.96
N VAL A 148 16.08 5.86 -7.07
CA VAL A 148 16.26 4.62 -7.85
C VAL A 148 15.64 3.39 -7.16
N LEU A 149 15.41 3.46 -5.84
CA LEU A 149 14.76 2.41 -5.05
C LEU A 149 13.26 2.62 -4.85
N ALA A 150 12.70 3.72 -5.37
CA ALA A 150 11.25 3.91 -5.40
C ALA A 150 10.66 2.87 -6.37
N PRO A 151 9.70 2.05 -5.92
CA PRO A 151 9.15 1.03 -6.79
C PRO A 151 8.43 1.73 -7.95
N ALA A 152 8.70 1.29 -9.17
CA ALA A 152 8.00 1.72 -10.38
C ALA A 152 6.50 1.34 -10.38
N SER A 153 5.98 0.82 -9.27
CA SER A 153 4.57 0.41 -9.08
C SER A 153 3.64 1.58 -8.79
N ALA A 154 4.15 2.78 -8.50
CA ALA A 154 3.33 4.00 -8.47
C ALA A 154 3.15 4.57 -9.89
N ARG A 155 2.62 3.77 -10.83
CA ARG A 155 1.98 4.37 -12.01
C ARG A 155 0.76 5.11 -11.48
N ALA A 156 0.77 6.44 -11.58
CA ALA A 156 -0.46 7.21 -11.52
C ALA A 156 -1.40 6.62 -12.58
N ALA A 157 -2.67 6.42 -12.21
CA ALA A 157 -3.68 5.99 -13.16
C ALA A 157 -3.64 6.94 -14.38
N ASP A 158 -3.43 6.38 -15.57
CA ASP A 158 -3.57 7.16 -16.79
C ASP A 158 -5.04 7.52 -16.95
N ALA A 159 -5.36 8.69 -17.52
CA ALA A 159 -6.74 9.16 -17.65
C ALA A 159 -7.63 8.19 -18.46
N GLY A 160 -7.01 7.33 -19.27
CA GLY A 160 -7.67 6.24 -20.01
C GLY A 160 -8.13 5.05 -19.16
N ASP A 161 -7.67 4.91 -17.92
CA ASP A 161 -8.02 3.79 -17.03
C ASP A 161 -9.16 4.12 -16.06
N GLN A 162 -9.78 5.31 -16.17
CA GLN A 162 -10.89 5.70 -15.32
C GLN A 162 -12.19 5.00 -15.76
N VAL A 163 -12.60 3.98 -15.00
CA VAL A 163 -13.79 3.15 -15.29
C VAL A 163 -15.07 3.98 -15.44
N LEU A 164 -15.19 5.09 -14.71
CA LEU A 164 -16.39 5.94 -14.76
C LEU A 164 -16.51 6.81 -16.02
N LEU A 165 -15.46 6.86 -16.86
CA LEU A 165 -15.52 7.50 -18.18
C LEU A 165 -15.92 6.53 -19.30
N THR A 166 -16.05 5.24 -19.00
CA THR A 166 -16.47 4.21 -19.96
C THR A 166 -17.96 3.88 -19.82
N THR A 167 -18.59 3.39 -20.89
CA THR A 167 -19.98 2.97 -20.86
C THR A 167 -20.15 1.66 -20.06
N SER A 168 -21.18 1.59 -19.21
CA SER A 168 -21.53 0.34 -18.52
C SER A 168 -22.06 -0.71 -19.49
N PRO A 169 -21.57 -1.96 -19.44
CA PRO A 169 -22.09 -3.06 -20.27
C PRO A 169 -23.52 -3.49 -19.88
N VAL A 170 -23.99 -3.13 -18.68
CA VAL A 170 -25.35 -3.48 -18.18
C VAL A 170 -26.29 -2.28 -18.16
N GLY A 171 -25.88 -1.13 -18.72
CA GLY A 171 -26.71 0.08 -18.78
C GLY A 171 -26.82 0.84 -17.46
N ALA A 172 -25.88 0.64 -16.52
CA ALA A 172 -25.75 1.46 -15.32
C ALA A 172 -25.25 2.87 -15.69
N SER A 173 -25.62 3.86 -14.88
CA SER A 173 -25.19 5.24 -15.08
C SER A 173 -23.84 5.48 -14.39
N ARG A 174 -22.84 6.03 -15.09
CA ARG A 174 -21.54 6.38 -14.53
C ARG A 174 -21.27 7.86 -14.79
N ALA A 175 -20.75 8.57 -13.78
CA ALA A 175 -20.39 9.97 -13.90
C ALA A 175 -19.08 10.27 -13.16
N TYR A 176 -18.28 11.15 -13.76
CA TYR A 176 -16.99 11.55 -13.23
C TYR A 176 -16.71 13.01 -13.55
N ALA A 177 -16.04 13.72 -12.65
CA ALA A 177 -15.41 15.01 -12.93
C ALA A 177 -13.96 15.03 -12.45
N GLY A 178 -13.06 15.45 -13.33
CA GLY A 178 -11.62 15.45 -13.12
C GLY A 178 -11.05 16.82 -12.73
N LEU A 179 -9.72 16.88 -12.57
CA LEU A 179 -9.02 18.14 -12.30
C LEU A 179 -9.10 19.17 -13.44
N SER A 180 -9.26 18.71 -14.68
CA SER A 180 -9.41 19.58 -15.85
C SER A 180 -10.77 20.29 -15.92
N ASP A 181 -11.78 19.82 -15.18
CA ASP A 181 -13.14 20.37 -15.25
C ASP A 181 -13.30 21.66 -14.44
N SER A 182 -12.53 21.83 -13.35
CA SER A 182 -12.56 23.01 -12.47
C SER A 182 -11.36 22.98 -11.52
N VAL A 183 -10.94 24.11 -10.95
CA VAL A 183 -10.02 24.10 -9.79
C VAL A 183 -10.75 24.15 -8.45
N ASP A 184 -12.04 24.51 -8.46
CA ASP A 184 -12.93 24.58 -7.31
C ASP A 184 -13.72 23.27 -7.16
N ASP A 185 -13.63 22.65 -5.99
CA ASP A 185 -14.24 21.34 -5.71
C ASP A 185 -15.77 21.39 -5.71
N ALA A 186 -16.39 22.48 -5.24
CA ALA A 186 -17.84 22.61 -5.26
C ALA A 186 -18.37 22.67 -6.70
N THR A 187 -17.68 23.40 -7.59
CA THR A 187 -18.00 23.43 -9.02
C THR A 187 -17.79 22.08 -9.68
N ARG A 188 -16.71 21.37 -9.32
CA ARG A 188 -16.44 20.04 -9.85
C ARG A 188 -17.49 19.01 -9.39
N ALA A 189 -17.94 19.10 -8.15
CA ALA A 189 -19.01 18.26 -7.61
C ALA A 189 -20.32 18.48 -8.36
N ARG A 190 -20.71 19.76 -8.59
CA ARG A 190 -21.86 20.11 -9.44
C ARG A 190 -21.75 19.50 -10.83
N LEU A 191 -20.60 19.64 -11.49
CA LEU A 191 -20.38 19.05 -12.83
C LEU A 191 -20.51 17.52 -12.82
N ALA A 192 -19.99 16.84 -11.78
CA ALA A 192 -20.14 15.39 -11.65
C ALA A 192 -21.61 14.98 -11.49
N VAL A 193 -22.37 15.70 -10.67
CA VAL A 193 -23.79 15.41 -10.40
C VAL A 193 -24.69 15.82 -11.57
N ASP A 194 -24.41 16.90 -12.27
CA ASP A 194 -25.12 17.28 -13.51
C ASP A 194 -24.94 16.20 -14.60
N ARG A 195 -23.72 15.66 -14.74
CA ARG A 195 -23.45 14.53 -15.64
C ARG A 195 -24.19 13.26 -15.20
N LEU A 196 -24.26 13.00 -13.89
CA LEU A 196 -25.04 11.89 -13.33
C LEU A 196 -26.52 12.03 -13.66
N GLU A 197 -27.10 13.22 -13.48
CA GLU A 197 -28.50 13.54 -13.76
C GLU A 197 -28.79 13.42 -15.27
N ALA A 198 -27.92 13.97 -16.13
CA ALA A 198 -28.02 13.85 -17.58
C ALA A 198 -27.98 12.39 -18.07
N ALA A 199 -27.26 11.52 -17.35
CA ALA A 199 -27.22 10.08 -17.59
C ALA A 199 -28.39 9.30 -16.95
N GLY A 200 -29.40 10.00 -16.42
CA GLY A 200 -30.56 9.40 -15.75
C GLY A 200 -30.24 8.76 -14.39
N GLY A 201 -29.09 9.08 -13.80
CA GLY A 201 -28.58 8.44 -12.59
C GLY A 201 -29.46 8.64 -11.36
N LEU A 202 -30.12 9.80 -11.23
CA LEU A 202 -31.04 10.09 -10.12
C LEU A 202 -32.35 9.30 -10.18
N GLY A 203 -32.68 8.73 -11.35
CA GLY A 203 -33.83 7.85 -11.53
C GLY A 203 -33.55 6.38 -11.21
N ARG A 204 -32.32 6.03 -10.81
CA ARG A 204 -31.93 4.68 -10.40
C ARG A 204 -32.36 4.40 -8.96
N LYS A 205 -32.34 3.15 -8.51
CA LYS A 205 -32.65 2.82 -7.11
C LYS A 205 -31.49 3.09 -6.16
N HIS A 206 -30.26 2.97 -6.67
CA HIS A 206 -29.04 3.15 -5.89
C HIS A 206 -28.16 4.21 -6.53
N VAL A 207 -27.83 5.26 -5.78
CA VAL A 207 -26.78 6.23 -6.14
C VAL A 207 -25.58 5.96 -5.24
N VAL A 208 -24.46 5.60 -5.84
CA VAL A 208 -23.21 5.30 -5.14
C VAL A 208 -22.22 6.43 -5.36
N VAL A 209 -21.94 7.17 -4.29
CA VAL A 209 -20.92 8.20 -4.24
C VAL A 209 -19.60 7.54 -3.88
N VAL A 210 -18.69 7.45 -4.84
CA VAL A 210 -17.36 6.87 -4.64
C VAL A 210 -16.37 8.01 -4.37
N ILE A 211 -15.78 7.99 -3.19
CA ILE A 211 -14.67 8.86 -2.81
C ILE A 211 -13.38 8.20 -3.28
N PRO A 212 -12.72 8.72 -4.34
CA PRO A 212 -11.60 8.03 -4.95
C PRO A 212 -10.32 8.14 -4.10
N THR A 213 -9.30 7.41 -4.52
CA THR A 213 -7.94 7.61 -4.02
C THR A 213 -7.35 8.93 -4.54
N GLY A 214 -6.19 9.36 -4.00
CA GLY A 214 -5.57 10.67 -4.29
C GLY A 214 -5.49 11.05 -5.77
N SER A 215 -5.27 10.12 -6.69
CA SER A 215 -5.18 10.39 -8.13
C SER A 215 -6.54 10.47 -8.84
N GLY A 216 -7.65 10.39 -8.11
CA GLY A 216 -9.00 10.24 -8.68
C GLY A 216 -9.36 8.82 -9.12
N TRP A 217 -8.48 7.83 -8.92
CA TRP A 217 -8.71 6.46 -9.36
C TRP A 217 -9.87 5.80 -8.58
N VAL A 218 -10.76 5.15 -9.33
CA VAL A 218 -11.90 4.36 -8.85
C VAL A 218 -11.68 2.90 -9.23
N ASN A 219 -11.88 2.00 -8.27
CA ASN A 219 -11.66 0.58 -8.46
C ASN A 219 -12.65 -0.03 -9.48
N PRO A 220 -12.20 -0.48 -10.66
CA PRO A 220 -13.07 -1.05 -11.68
C PRO A 220 -13.75 -2.34 -11.23
N GLU A 221 -13.10 -3.15 -10.38
CA GLU A 221 -13.67 -4.39 -9.85
C GLU A 221 -14.85 -4.09 -8.92
N PHE A 222 -14.74 -3.04 -8.11
CA PHE A 222 -15.83 -2.62 -7.23
C PHE A 222 -17.02 -2.10 -8.05
N VAL A 223 -16.78 -1.30 -9.09
CA VAL A 223 -17.84 -0.84 -10.00
C VAL A 223 -18.49 -2.02 -10.74
N ALA A 224 -17.69 -2.97 -11.22
CA ALA A 224 -18.21 -4.18 -11.86
C ALA A 224 -19.07 -5.02 -10.90
N GLY A 225 -18.68 -5.15 -9.64
CA GLY A 225 -19.48 -5.86 -8.64
C GLY A 225 -20.78 -5.15 -8.27
N LEU A 226 -20.79 -3.80 -8.23
CA LEU A 226 -22.03 -3.03 -8.08
C LEU A 226 -22.99 -3.30 -9.25
N GLU A 227 -22.46 -3.26 -10.47
CA GLU A 227 -23.24 -3.50 -11.69
C GLU A 227 -23.70 -4.95 -11.83
N GLN A 228 -22.90 -5.91 -11.38
CA GLN A 228 -23.31 -7.31 -11.29
C GLN A 228 -24.46 -7.48 -10.29
N ARG A 229 -24.39 -6.78 -9.15
CA ARG A 229 -25.39 -6.88 -8.09
C ARG A 229 -26.70 -6.18 -8.43
N PHE A 230 -26.63 -4.96 -8.96
CA PHE A 230 -27.79 -4.09 -9.14
C PHE A 230 -28.22 -3.92 -10.60
N GLY A 231 -27.45 -4.45 -11.56
CA GLY A 231 -27.74 -4.29 -12.99
C GLY A 231 -27.75 -2.82 -13.40
N SER A 232 -28.77 -2.43 -14.16
CA SER A 232 -28.97 -1.04 -14.56
C SER A 232 -29.53 -0.13 -13.45
N ASP A 233 -29.92 -0.68 -12.30
CA ASP A 233 -30.57 0.08 -11.21
C ASP A 233 -29.56 0.78 -10.28
N VAL A 234 -28.29 0.84 -10.66
CA VAL A 234 -27.23 1.58 -9.97
C VAL A 234 -26.71 2.73 -10.82
N ALA A 235 -26.44 3.85 -10.15
CA ALA A 235 -25.70 4.98 -10.69
C ALA A 235 -24.45 5.20 -9.82
N THR A 236 -23.28 5.36 -10.42
CA THR A 236 -22.03 5.63 -9.70
C THR A 236 -21.47 6.99 -10.08
N VAL A 237 -21.11 7.79 -9.09
CA VAL A 237 -20.52 9.12 -9.27
C VAL A 237 -19.25 9.25 -8.44
N ALA A 238 -18.22 9.85 -9.01
CA ALA A 238 -17.01 10.24 -8.29
C ALA A 238 -16.47 11.57 -8.82
N MET A 239 -15.58 12.20 -8.06
CA MET A 239 -14.79 13.31 -8.58
C MET A 239 -13.35 13.26 -8.06
N GLN A 240 -12.43 13.73 -8.88
CA GLN A 240 -11.03 13.88 -8.52
C GLN A 240 -10.82 15.13 -7.68
N TYR A 241 -10.11 15.03 -6.56
CA TYR A 241 -9.73 16.19 -5.74
C TYR A 241 -8.24 16.54 -5.83
N ASP A 242 -7.40 15.64 -6.36
CA ASP A 242 -5.93 15.80 -6.39
C ASP A 242 -5.29 15.01 -7.55
N ASP A 243 -4.07 15.38 -7.96
CA ASP A 243 -3.30 14.73 -9.03
C ASP A 243 -2.16 13.86 -8.48
N ARG A 244 -1.93 13.90 -7.17
CA ARG A 244 -0.82 13.19 -6.53
C ARG A 244 -1.10 11.69 -6.40
N PRO A 245 -0.08 10.82 -6.60
CA PRO A 245 -0.17 9.41 -6.26
C PRO A 245 -0.67 9.22 -4.82
N SER A 246 -1.55 8.26 -4.61
CA SER A 246 -2.31 8.06 -3.36
C SER A 246 -1.46 7.94 -2.09
N TRP A 247 -0.26 7.35 -2.16
CA TRP A 247 0.68 7.27 -1.03
C TRP A 247 1.28 8.62 -0.64
N MET A 248 1.42 9.53 -1.60
CA MET A 248 1.95 10.88 -1.39
C MET A 248 0.84 11.81 -0.86
N ALA A 249 -0.39 11.67 -1.36
CA ALA A 249 -1.55 12.38 -0.85
C ALA A 249 -1.90 11.99 0.60
N TYR A 250 -1.77 10.70 0.97
CA TYR A 250 -1.98 10.22 2.36
C TYR A 250 -1.08 10.92 3.39
N LEU A 251 0.13 11.31 2.97
CA LEU A 251 1.12 11.97 3.82
C LEU A 251 1.01 13.50 3.83
N LEU A 252 0.41 14.12 2.80
CA LEU A 252 0.58 15.56 2.53
C LEU A 252 -0.72 16.36 2.38
N ASP A 253 -1.88 15.75 2.13
CA ASP A 253 -3.11 16.51 1.89
C ASP A 253 -4.39 15.74 2.26
N ARG A 254 -4.61 15.58 3.56
CA ARG A 254 -5.87 15.00 4.06
C ARG A 254 -7.02 15.98 3.97
N ASP A 255 -6.75 17.27 4.08
CA ASP A 255 -7.77 18.30 4.14
C ASP A 255 -8.45 18.49 2.77
N GLY A 256 -7.70 18.49 1.67
CA GLY A 256 -8.26 18.51 0.31
C GLY A 256 -9.12 17.28 0.01
N ALA A 257 -8.68 16.08 0.43
CA ALA A 257 -9.46 14.86 0.28
C ALA A 257 -10.81 14.92 1.01
N VAL A 258 -10.82 15.46 2.23
CA VAL A 258 -12.06 15.66 3.01
C VAL A 258 -12.95 16.70 2.35
N ALA A 259 -12.42 17.87 1.97
CA ALA A 259 -13.20 18.92 1.32
C ALA A 259 -13.85 18.44 0.01
N GLY A 260 -13.12 17.68 -0.81
CA GLY A 260 -13.67 17.06 -2.02
C GLY A 260 -14.76 16.02 -1.72
N ALA A 261 -14.57 15.19 -0.69
CA ALA A 261 -15.59 14.24 -0.27
C ALA A 261 -16.87 14.93 0.23
N GLU A 262 -16.72 15.99 1.04
CA GLU A 262 -17.83 16.81 1.52
C GLU A 262 -18.60 17.44 0.36
N ALA A 263 -17.90 18.11 -0.57
CA ALA A 263 -18.52 18.78 -1.70
C ALA A 263 -19.34 17.82 -2.58
N LEU A 264 -18.81 16.62 -2.87
CA LEU A 264 -19.53 15.65 -3.70
C LEU A 264 -20.74 15.04 -2.97
N VAL A 265 -20.59 14.68 -1.70
CA VAL A 265 -21.70 14.12 -0.92
C VAL A 265 -22.80 15.16 -0.75
N ASP A 266 -22.45 16.41 -0.42
CA ASP A 266 -23.42 17.50 -0.24
C ASP A 266 -24.23 17.75 -1.52
N GLU A 267 -23.58 17.79 -2.69
CA GLU A 267 -24.27 18.02 -3.96
C GLU A 267 -25.22 16.87 -4.29
N VAL A 268 -24.80 15.61 -4.09
CA VAL A 268 -25.67 14.44 -4.33
C VAL A 268 -26.86 14.45 -3.38
N VAL A 269 -26.63 14.70 -2.08
CA VAL A 269 -27.69 14.77 -1.08
C VAL A 269 -28.68 15.87 -1.43
N ALA A 270 -28.20 17.07 -1.77
CA ALA A 270 -29.06 18.19 -2.16
C ALA A 270 -29.93 17.85 -3.39
N ARG A 271 -29.36 17.18 -4.40
CA ARG A 271 -30.11 16.77 -5.61
C ARG A 271 -31.13 15.67 -5.33
N VAL A 272 -30.80 14.72 -4.47
CA VAL A 272 -31.73 13.66 -4.05
C VAL A 272 -32.85 14.21 -3.19
N ASP A 273 -32.56 15.15 -2.28
CA ASP A 273 -33.57 15.79 -1.43
C ASP A 273 -34.54 16.67 -2.23
N ALA A 274 -34.13 17.19 -3.38
CA ALA A 274 -35.03 17.91 -4.29
C ALA A 274 -36.06 17.00 -4.98
N LEU A 275 -35.88 15.67 -4.96
CA LEU A 275 -36.82 14.72 -5.57
C LEU A 275 -38.02 14.43 -4.64
N PRO A 276 -39.20 14.11 -5.21
CA PRO A 276 -40.35 13.65 -4.43
C PRO A 276 -39.99 12.43 -3.56
N ASN A 277 -40.50 12.36 -2.33
CA ASN A 277 -40.13 11.33 -1.34
C ASN A 277 -40.15 9.89 -1.88
N GLY A 278 -41.11 9.52 -2.73
CA GLY A 278 -41.22 8.17 -3.31
C GLY A 278 -40.31 7.89 -4.52
N GLN A 279 -39.51 8.86 -4.94
CA GLN A 279 -38.61 8.78 -6.10
C GLN A 279 -37.13 8.93 -5.71
N ARG A 280 -36.84 9.08 -4.41
CA ARG A 280 -35.46 9.29 -3.93
C ARG A 280 -34.68 7.97 -3.99
N PRO A 281 -33.52 7.92 -4.66
CA PRO A 281 -32.64 6.76 -4.60
C PRO A 281 -32.07 6.57 -3.19
N GLN A 282 -31.65 5.33 -2.89
CA GLN A 282 -30.78 5.07 -1.75
C GLN A 282 -29.38 5.60 -2.05
N VAL A 283 -28.89 6.53 -1.22
CA VAL A 283 -27.54 7.11 -1.36
C VAL A 283 -26.53 6.29 -0.56
N HIS A 284 -25.54 5.70 -1.24
CA HIS A 284 -24.47 4.95 -0.60
C HIS A 284 -23.15 5.71 -0.75
N VAL A 285 -22.36 5.82 0.31
CA VAL A 285 -21.03 6.43 0.24
C VAL A 285 -19.98 5.35 0.38
N VAL A 286 -19.07 5.28 -0.59
CA VAL A 286 -18.01 4.28 -0.66
C VAL A 286 -16.68 4.98 -0.74
N GLY A 287 -15.68 4.47 -0.04
CA GLY A 287 -14.30 4.96 -0.18
C GLY A 287 -13.31 3.81 -0.13
N GLU A 288 -12.21 3.96 -0.85
CA GLU A 288 -11.07 3.04 -0.82
C GLU A 288 -9.81 3.76 -0.36
N SER A 289 -9.03 3.15 0.52
CA SER A 289 -7.75 3.70 0.99
C SER A 289 -7.91 5.08 1.63
N LEU A 290 -7.20 6.10 1.13
CA LEU A 290 -7.38 7.50 1.53
C LEU A 290 -8.81 8.00 1.33
N GLY A 291 -9.51 7.55 0.28
CA GLY A 291 -10.91 7.91 0.05
C GLY A 291 -11.84 7.38 1.13
N ALA A 292 -11.52 6.21 1.72
CA ALA A 292 -12.23 5.71 2.90
C ALA A 292 -12.04 6.64 4.09
N THR A 293 -10.79 7.03 4.40
CA THR A 293 -10.51 8.00 5.48
C THR A 293 -11.21 9.33 5.27
N ALA A 294 -11.19 9.86 4.04
CA ALA A 294 -11.83 11.13 3.70
C ALA A 294 -13.36 11.06 3.81
N GLY A 295 -13.99 10.01 3.26
CA GLY A 295 -15.43 9.79 3.39
C GLY A 295 -15.88 9.59 4.84
N GLN A 296 -15.09 8.86 5.63
CA GLN A 296 -15.33 8.72 7.06
C GLN A 296 -15.29 10.07 7.78
N ALA A 297 -14.29 10.91 7.51
CA ALA A 297 -14.17 12.24 8.09
C ALA A 297 -15.32 13.17 7.64
N ALA A 298 -15.67 13.18 6.36
CA ALA A 298 -16.76 13.98 5.81
C ALA A 298 -18.12 13.65 6.44
N LEU A 299 -18.39 12.37 6.70
CA LEU A 299 -19.64 11.91 7.32
C LEU A 299 -19.64 11.98 8.83
N THR A 300 -18.48 12.02 9.49
CA THR A 300 -18.37 12.15 10.95
C THR A 300 -18.09 13.59 11.40
N ALA A 301 -18.00 14.53 10.46
CA ALA A 301 -17.85 15.95 10.74
C ALA A 301 -18.93 16.41 11.75
N PRO A 302 -18.54 17.18 12.78
CA PRO A 302 -19.49 17.67 13.77
C PRO A 302 -20.36 18.79 13.19
N GLY A 303 -21.55 18.98 13.77
CA GLY A 303 -22.47 20.05 13.41
C GLY A 303 -23.49 19.67 12.33
N ALA A 304 -24.34 20.65 12.00
CA ALA A 304 -25.58 20.43 11.24
C ALA A 304 -25.35 19.83 9.85
N LEU A 305 -24.30 20.25 9.12
CA LEU A 305 -23.99 19.70 7.80
C LEU A 305 -23.62 18.22 7.89
N GLY A 306 -22.78 17.84 8.86
CA GLY A 306 -22.47 16.43 9.10
C GLY A 306 -23.70 15.62 9.52
N ASP A 307 -24.58 16.18 10.35
CA ASP A 307 -25.85 15.55 10.73
C ASP A 307 -26.75 15.31 9.52
N MET A 308 -26.87 16.29 8.62
CA MET A 308 -27.65 16.18 7.38
C MET A 308 -27.09 15.08 6.47
N ARG A 309 -25.77 15.04 6.25
CA ARG A 309 -25.15 13.96 5.45
C ARG A 309 -25.44 12.59 6.04
N ARG A 310 -25.28 12.42 7.35
CA ARG A 310 -25.57 11.15 8.04
C ARG A 310 -27.03 10.72 7.92
N ALA A 311 -27.96 11.67 7.94
CA ALA A 311 -29.38 11.38 7.80
C ALA A 311 -29.77 10.99 6.37
N ALA A 312 -29.13 11.58 5.36
CA ALA A 312 -29.43 11.32 3.95
C ALA A 312 -28.75 10.06 3.39
N VAL A 313 -27.61 9.66 3.95
CA VAL A 313 -26.85 8.48 3.49
C VAL A 313 -27.49 7.19 4.01
N CYS A 314 -27.86 6.32 3.07
CA CYS A 314 -28.36 4.99 3.34
C CYS A 314 -27.32 4.12 4.05
N SER A 315 -26.17 3.90 3.42
CA SER A 315 -25.11 3.05 3.95
C SER A 315 -23.73 3.56 3.58
N THR A 316 -22.73 3.04 4.29
CA THR A 316 -21.32 3.33 3.97
C THR A 316 -20.54 2.05 3.74
N PHE A 317 -19.54 2.12 2.84
CA PHE A 317 -18.64 1.00 2.58
C PHE A 317 -17.19 1.48 2.49
N TRP A 318 -16.36 1.00 3.40
CA TRP A 318 -14.96 1.40 3.51
C TRP A 318 -14.03 0.23 3.17
N LEU A 319 -13.30 0.36 2.07
CA LEU A 319 -12.31 -0.60 1.61
C LEU A 319 -10.92 -0.16 2.05
N GLY A 320 -10.21 -1.02 2.76
CA GLY A 320 -8.80 -0.82 3.05
C GLY A 320 -8.50 0.46 3.82
N THR A 321 -9.38 0.90 4.71
CA THR A 321 -9.15 2.10 5.53
C THR A 321 -7.81 2.00 6.25
N PRO A 322 -6.87 2.93 6.03
CA PRO A 322 -5.61 2.95 6.75
C PRO A 322 -5.83 2.91 8.27
N GLY A 323 -5.18 1.97 8.96
CA GLY A 323 -5.39 1.75 10.41
C GLY A 323 -6.68 1.03 10.80
N GLY A 324 -7.54 0.66 9.84
CA GLY A 324 -8.76 -0.14 10.07
C GLY A 324 -9.85 0.57 10.87
N HIS A 325 -9.85 1.91 10.88
CA HIS A 325 -10.81 2.70 11.63
C HIS A 325 -12.26 2.48 11.18
N ARG A 326 -13.17 2.46 12.15
CA ARG A 326 -14.63 2.41 11.98
C ARG A 326 -15.23 3.69 12.53
N THR A 327 -16.29 4.19 11.89
CA THR A 327 -16.99 5.41 12.33
C THR A 327 -18.13 5.11 13.29
N GLY A 328 -18.67 3.89 13.26
CA GLY A 328 -19.87 3.53 14.02
C GLY A 328 -21.17 4.06 13.41
N LEU A 329 -21.12 4.53 12.15
CA LEU A 329 -22.31 4.94 11.41
C LEU A 329 -23.28 3.77 11.24
N ALA A 330 -24.58 4.09 11.19
CA ALA A 330 -25.59 3.09 10.86
C ALA A 330 -25.31 2.49 9.48
N ARG A 331 -25.47 1.17 9.36
CA ARG A 331 -25.20 0.42 8.12
C ARG A 331 -23.78 0.63 7.55
N GLU A 332 -22.80 0.78 8.43
CA GLU A 332 -21.38 0.82 8.07
C GLU A 332 -20.87 -0.59 7.73
N THR A 333 -20.26 -0.71 6.54
CA THR A 333 -19.54 -1.91 6.11
C THR A 333 -18.06 -1.57 5.98
N VAL A 334 -17.20 -2.38 6.62
CA VAL A 334 -15.74 -2.28 6.47
C VAL A 334 -15.20 -3.57 5.87
N ALA A 335 -14.32 -3.41 4.90
CA ALA A 335 -13.66 -4.47 4.17
C ALA A 335 -12.16 -4.26 4.20
N ALA A 336 -11.43 -5.26 4.66
CA ALA A 336 -9.98 -5.26 4.63
C ALA A 336 -9.51 -6.69 4.39
N ASN A 337 -8.57 -6.87 3.46
CA ASN A 337 -7.92 -8.16 3.33
C ASN A 337 -7.11 -8.44 4.62
N PRO A 338 -7.08 -9.68 5.11
CA PRO A 338 -6.33 -10.01 6.31
C PRO A 338 -4.85 -9.65 6.16
N ASP A 339 -4.28 -9.69 4.97
CA ASP A 339 -2.87 -9.43 4.68
C ASP A 339 -2.59 -7.99 4.21
N ASP A 340 -3.55 -7.07 4.30
CA ASP A 340 -3.36 -5.67 3.86
C ASP A 340 -2.44 -4.87 4.81
N PRO A 341 -1.20 -4.52 4.39
CA PRO A 341 -0.27 -3.78 5.24
C PRO A 341 -0.70 -2.31 5.46
N ILE A 342 -1.57 -1.74 4.62
CA ILE A 342 -2.07 -0.37 4.77
C ILE A 342 -3.08 -0.30 5.93
N VAL A 343 -3.92 -1.33 6.08
CA VAL A 343 -4.92 -1.40 7.15
C VAL A 343 -4.28 -1.77 8.48
N HIS A 344 -3.46 -2.82 8.47
CA HIS A 344 -2.99 -3.46 9.70
C HIS A 344 -1.61 -2.99 10.15
N GLY A 345 -0.88 -2.27 9.29
CA GLY A 345 0.41 -1.69 9.59
C GLY A 345 0.30 -0.50 10.53
N SER A 346 1.25 -0.37 11.46
CA SER A 346 1.30 0.77 12.38
C SER A 346 2.74 1.16 12.72
N PRO A 347 3.08 2.46 12.80
CA PRO A 347 4.36 2.92 13.33
C PRO A 347 4.62 2.42 14.77
N ALA A 348 3.56 2.15 15.53
CA ALA A 348 3.70 1.61 16.88
C ALA A 348 4.31 0.20 16.91
N MET A 349 4.32 -0.52 15.78
CA MET A 349 5.04 -1.79 15.61
C MET A 349 6.54 -1.68 15.87
N ALA A 350 7.12 -0.49 15.90
CA ALA A 350 8.49 -0.34 16.35
C ALA A 350 8.70 -0.77 17.82
N TRP A 351 7.65 -0.67 18.65
CA TRP A 351 7.76 -0.80 20.12
C TRP A 351 6.73 -1.74 20.76
N ARG A 352 5.63 -2.05 20.07
CA ARG A 352 4.60 -2.98 20.55
C ARG A 352 4.04 -3.84 19.42
N PRO A 353 3.61 -5.08 19.68
CA PRO A 353 2.90 -5.88 18.69
C PRO A 353 1.54 -5.24 18.36
N THR A 354 1.11 -5.34 17.11
CA THR A 354 -0.23 -4.92 16.67
C THR A 354 -0.91 -6.11 16.00
N GLY A 355 -1.92 -6.67 16.68
CA GLY A 355 -2.64 -7.88 16.27
C GLY A 355 -2.29 -9.12 17.11
N GLU A 356 -3.29 -9.95 17.41
CA GLU A 356 -3.18 -11.03 18.40
C GLU A 356 -2.45 -12.28 17.89
N HIS A 357 -2.22 -12.41 16.58
CA HIS A 357 -1.72 -13.66 15.97
C HIS A 357 -0.59 -13.46 14.95
N ARG A 358 0.07 -12.31 14.95
CA ARG A 358 1.25 -12.08 14.11
C ARG A 358 2.50 -12.10 14.95
N ALA A 359 3.50 -12.80 14.45
CA ALA A 359 4.82 -12.66 15.00
C ALA A 359 5.32 -11.23 14.84
N TRP A 360 6.06 -10.79 15.83
CA TRP A 360 6.48 -9.42 15.96
C TRP A 360 7.92 -9.36 16.41
N LEU A 361 8.70 -8.50 15.75
CA LEU A 361 10.07 -8.19 16.11
C LEU A 361 10.19 -6.65 16.19
N PRO A 362 10.58 -6.09 17.34
CA PRO A 362 10.74 -4.64 17.49
C PRO A 362 11.59 -4.05 16.38
N VAL A 363 11.16 -2.91 15.82
CA VAL A 363 11.78 -2.21 14.67
C VAL A 363 11.75 -3.00 13.35
N VAL A 364 12.04 -4.30 13.35
CA VAL A 364 12.02 -5.15 12.14
C VAL A 364 10.62 -5.20 11.55
N SER A 365 9.59 -5.41 12.37
CA SER A 365 8.20 -5.44 11.91
C SER A 365 7.81 -4.16 11.17
N VAL A 366 8.12 -2.97 11.70
CA VAL A 366 7.73 -1.72 11.02
C VAL A 366 8.51 -1.51 9.71
N VAL A 367 9.77 -1.95 9.65
CA VAL A 367 10.57 -1.89 8.41
C VAL A 367 9.98 -2.80 7.34
N HIS A 368 9.58 -4.02 7.73
CA HIS A 368 8.94 -4.97 6.82
C HIS A 368 7.56 -4.50 6.38
N THR A 369 6.73 -4.01 7.28
CA THR A 369 5.45 -3.37 6.94
C THR A 369 5.64 -2.26 5.91
N GLY A 370 6.66 -1.42 6.07
CA GLY A 370 6.99 -0.38 5.09
C GLY A 370 7.33 -0.95 3.71
N ALA A 371 8.06 -2.06 3.65
CA ALA A 371 8.34 -2.76 2.40
C ALA A 371 7.09 -3.42 1.79
N ASP A 372 6.20 -3.97 2.63
CA ASP A 372 4.94 -4.58 2.19
C ASP A 372 3.99 -3.54 1.61
N VAL A 373 3.91 -2.33 2.18
CA VAL A 373 3.11 -1.22 1.64
C VAL A 373 3.51 -0.90 0.19
N LEU A 374 4.81 -0.95 -0.13
CA LEU A 374 5.31 -0.73 -1.49
C LEU A 374 4.88 -1.83 -2.48
N GLY A 375 4.66 -3.04 -1.98
CA GLY A 375 4.20 -4.20 -2.74
C GLY A 375 2.70 -4.47 -2.64
N ALA A 376 1.94 -3.67 -1.89
CA ALA A 376 0.55 -3.97 -1.53
C ALA A 376 -0.41 -4.05 -2.73
N LEU A 377 -0.04 -3.46 -3.87
CA LEU A 377 -0.79 -3.53 -5.12
C LEU A 377 -0.20 -4.55 -6.12
N ALA A 378 0.96 -5.12 -5.84
CA ALA A 378 1.66 -6.09 -6.70
C ALA A 378 1.28 -7.55 -6.35
N VAL A 379 0.02 -7.76 -6.02
CA VAL A 379 -0.56 -9.05 -5.61
C VAL A 379 -1.87 -9.30 -6.38
N PRO A 380 -2.44 -10.51 -6.33
CA PRO A 380 -3.76 -10.80 -6.91
C PRO A 380 -4.91 -10.08 -6.18
N LEU A 381 -6.10 -10.06 -6.78
CA LEU A 381 -7.31 -9.57 -6.12
C LEU A 381 -7.63 -10.41 -4.87
N GLY A 382 -8.09 -9.77 -3.79
CA GLY A 382 -8.38 -10.43 -2.52
C GLY A 382 -7.17 -10.60 -1.59
N ALA A 383 -6.00 -10.08 -1.99
CA ALA A 383 -4.79 -10.02 -1.19
C ALA A 383 -4.25 -8.59 -1.13
N GLY A 384 -3.49 -8.28 -0.10
CA GLY A 384 -2.88 -6.97 0.09
C GLY A 384 -3.92 -5.85 0.00
N HIS A 385 -3.59 -4.78 -0.72
CA HIS A 385 -4.49 -3.64 -0.92
C HIS A 385 -5.28 -3.72 -2.23
N ARG A 386 -5.62 -4.94 -2.68
CA ARG A 386 -6.44 -5.16 -3.87
C ARG A 386 -7.77 -5.82 -3.53
N TYR A 387 -8.84 -5.13 -3.87
CA TYR A 387 -10.21 -5.52 -3.56
C TYR A 387 -10.96 -5.95 -4.82
N GLY A 388 -11.67 -7.08 -4.74
CA GLY A 388 -12.37 -7.69 -5.88
C GLY A 388 -13.82 -7.25 -6.06
N SER A 389 -14.45 -7.79 -7.11
CA SER A 389 -15.86 -7.55 -7.46
C SER A 389 -16.86 -8.26 -6.56
N ASP A 390 -16.38 -9.09 -5.63
CA ASP A 390 -17.18 -9.75 -4.60
C ASP A 390 -17.56 -8.79 -3.45
N GLN A 391 -16.77 -7.74 -3.23
CA GLN A 391 -16.94 -6.82 -2.10
C GLN A 391 -18.31 -6.12 -2.09
N PRO A 392 -18.83 -5.58 -3.22
CA PRO A 392 -20.13 -4.94 -3.28
C PRO A 392 -21.30 -5.81 -2.83
N ALA A 393 -21.19 -7.14 -2.79
CA ALA A 393 -22.24 -8.03 -2.26
C ALA A 393 -22.56 -7.76 -0.78
N ARG A 394 -21.63 -7.15 -0.03
CA ARG A 394 -21.82 -6.79 1.39
C ARG A 394 -22.35 -5.38 1.61
N LEU A 395 -22.55 -4.59 0.55
CA LEU A 395 -23.15 -3.25 0.66
C LEU A 395 -24.57 -3.36 1.23
N GLN A 396 -24.84 -2.64 2.31
CA GLN A 396 -26.15 -2.69 2.96
C GLN A 396 -27.15 -1.81 2.20
N THR A 397 -28.41 -2.26 2.09
CA THR A 397 -29.51 -1.47 1.52
C THR A 397 -30.46 -1.00 2.62
N CYS A 398 -31.37 -0.10 2.27
CA CYS A 398 -32.30 0.57 3.19
C CYS A 398 -33.72 0.00 3.19
N ASP A 399 -33.95 -1.11 2.50
CA ASP A 399 -35.27 -1.71 2.32
C ASP A 399 -35.78 -2.48 3.54
#